data_AF-A0A2A8D321-F1
#
_entry.id   AF-A0A2A8D321-F1
#
_cell.length_a   1.000
_cell.length_b   1.000
_cell.length_c   1.000
_cell.angle_alpha   90.00
_cell.angle_beta   90.00
_cell.angle_gamma   90.00
#
_symmetry.space_group_name_H-M   'P 1'
#
loop_
_entity.id
_entity.type
_entity.pdbx_description
1 polymer ?
#
loop_
_entity_poly.entity_id
_entity_poly.type
_entity_poly.pdbx_seq_one_letter_code
_entity_poly.pdbx_strand_id
1 'polypeptide(L)'
;MDKLKCKTCGCDSLRPMQVVFDEEDAPDILGDGQDSRFYSCQVCGDNWLSVKETTPDGKCTITYVHQMGTSPVLKRVAHMSNQVIVDDDNVDEWEYFKGEEPVEEQEWRDLLSSRRDTLKSTCVN
;
A
#
# COMPACT_ATOMS: atom_id res chain seq x y z
N MET A 1 -14.35 12.91 2.10
CA MET A 1 -13.37 11.79 2.10
C MET A 1 -13.48 11.12 0.76
N ASP A 2 -12.55 11.45 -0.13
CA ASP A 2 -12.45 10.85 -1.45
C ASP A 2 -12.12 9.36 -1.31
N LYS A 3 -12.91 8.51 -1.96
CA LYS A 3 -12.71 7.05 -1.97
C LYS A 3 -11.62 6.77 -3.00
N LEU A 4 -10.59 6.03 -2.61
CA LEU A 4 -9.55 5.59 -3.56
C LEU A 4 -10.02 4.35 -4.32
N LYS A 5 -9.54 4.22 -5.56
CA LYS A 5 -9.76 3.02 -6.37
C LYS A 5 -8.99 1.86 -5.75
N CYS A 6 -9.72 0.84 -5.32
CA CYS A 6 -9.10 -0.39 -4.81
C CYS A 6 -8.29 -1.04 -5.92
N LYS A 7 -6.99 -1.23 -5.69
CA LYS A 7 -6.10 -1.79 -6.70
C LYS A 7 -6.32 -3.30 -6.93
N THR A 8 -7.10 -3.94 -6.05
CA THR A 8 -7.56 -5.33 -6.20
C THR A 8 -8.88 -5.44 -6.98
N CYS A 9 -9.99 -4.85 -6.49
CA CYS A 9 -11.30 -5.00 -7.14
C CYS A 9 -11.64 -3.91 -8.18
N GLY A 10 -10.86 -2.83 -8.24
CA GLY A 10 -11.11 -1.71 -9.13
C GLY A 10 -12.25 -0.79 -8.70
N CYS A 11 -12.93 -1.06 -7.58
CA CYS A 11 -14.01 -0.22 -7.05
C CYS A 11 -13.45 0.98 -6.26
N ASP A 12 -14.10 2.14 -6.39
CA ASP A 12 -13.82 3.33 -5.57
C ASP A 12 -14.37 3.14 -4.16
N SER A 13 -13.68 2.32 -3.38
CA SER A 13 -14.15 1.84 -2.07
C SER A 13 -13.02 1.64 -1.08
N LEU A 14 -11.78 1.94 -1.47
CA LEU A 14 -10.64 1.94 -0.59
C LEU A 14 -10.69 3.21 0.28
N ARG A 15 -10.81 3.03 1.60
CA ARG A 15 -10.88 4.16 2.55
C ARG A 15 -9.69 4.11 3.50
N PRO A 16 -9.07 5.26 3.82
CA PRO A 16 -8.10 5.31 4.91
C PRO A 16 -8.82 4.98 6.22
N MET A 17 -8.30 4.02 6.97
CA MET A 17 -8.62 3.85 8.38
C MET A 17 -7.66 4.73 9.16
N GLN A 18 -8.21 5.60 10.01
CA GLN A 18 -7.43 6.21 11.08
C GLN A 18 -7.06 5.08 12.03
N VAL A 19 -5.83 4.60 11.93
CA VAL A 19 -5.27 3.69 12.91
C VAL A 19 -4.58 4.57 13.93
N VAL A 20 -5.24 4.74 15.07
CA VAL A 20 -4.60 5.32 16.24
C VAL A 20 -3.64 4.23 16.72
N PHE A 21 -2.35 4.41 16.46
CA PHE A 21 -1.35 3.60 17.15
C PHE A 21 -1.34 4.09 18.60
N ASP A 22 -1.67 3.21 19.55
CA ASP A 22 -1.35 3.47 20.95
C ASP A 22 0.19 3.55 21.06
N GLU A 23 0.71 4.52 21.80
CA GLU A 23 2.14 4.81 21.92
C GLU A 23 2.96 3.59 22.42
N GLU A 24 2.29 2.56 22.97
CA GLU A 24 2.88 1.31 23.45
C GLU A 24 2.92 0.16 22.41
N ASP A 25 2.11 0.23 21.34
CA ASP A 25 2.04 -0.75 20.24
C ASP A 25 2.54 -0.19 18.90
N ALA A 26 2.98 1.07 18.89
CA ALA A 26 3.73 1.61 17.78
C ALA A 26 5.04 0.81 17.67
N PRO A 27 5.29 0.09 16.57
CA PRO A 27 6.64 -0.40 16.36
C PRO A 27 7.55 0.84 16.36
N ASP A 28 8.70 0.76 17.04
CA ASP A 28 9.77 1.77 17.24
C ASP A 28 10.37 2.34 15.92
N ILE A 29 9.61 2.25 14.83
CA ILE A 29 9.93 2.51 13.43
C ILE A 29 9.49 3.93 13.03
N LEU A 30 8.50 4.53 13.70
CA LEU A 30 7.97 5.85 13.33
C LEU A 30 8.83 6.96 13.92
N GLY A 31 9.98 7.23 13.29
CA GLY A 31 10.76 8.44 13.55
C GLY A 31 10.00 9.72 13.15
N ASP A 32 10.40 10.86 13.74
CA ASP A 32 9.93 12.20 13.37
C ASP A 32 10.00 12.37 11.83
N GLY A 33 8.85 12.34 11.15
CA GLY A 33 8.75 12.46 9.69
C GLY A 33 8.13 11.27 8.93
N GLN A 34 7.68 10.21 9.61
CA GLN A 34 6.92 9.13 9.00
C GLN A 34 5.40 9.27 9.20
N ASP A 35 4.61 9.20 8.12
CA ASP A 35 3.13 9.16 8.15
C ASP A 35 2.67 7.81 7.62
N SER A 36 2.00 7.01 8.45
CA SER A 36 1.47 5.72 8.03
C SER A 36 -0.05 5.73 7.99
N ARG A 37 -0.62 5.05 6.99
CA ARG A 37 -2.07 4.96 6.78
C ARG A 37 -2.46 3.56 6.37
N PHE A 38 -3.44 3.00 7.05
CA PHE A 38 -4.07 1.77 6.60
C PHE A 38 -5.23 2.09 5.68
N TYR A 39 -5.41 1.25 4.69
CA TYR A 39 -6.47 1.36 3.71
C TYR A 39 -7.18 0.02 3.63
N SER A 40 -8.50 0.03 3.70
CA SER A 40 -9.30 -1.18 3.52
C SER A 40 -10.38 -0.95 2.49
N CYS A 41 -10.50 -1.89 1.56
CA CYS A 41 -11.55 -1.92 0.58
C CYS A 41 -12.79 -2.53 1.20
N GLN A 42 -13.85 -1.73 1.30
CA GLN A 42 -15.13 -2.15 1.87
C GLN A 42 -15.92 -3.12 0.97
N VAL A 43 -15.41 -3.45 -0.21
CA VAL A 43 -16.08 -4.35 -1.17
C VAL A 43 -15.44 -5.73 -1.14
N CYS A 44 -14.11 -5.82 -1.24
CA CYS A 44 -13.41 -7.11 -1.31
C CYS A 44 -12.57 -7.42 -0.06
N GLY A 45 -12.60 -6.57 0.97
CA GLY A 45 -11.81 -6.75 2.19
C GLY A 45 -10.30 -6.58 1.99
N ASP A 46 -9.91 -6.02 0.85
CA ASP A 46 -8.50 -5.84 0.49
C ASP A 46 -7.85 -4.76 1.34
N ASN A 47 -6.72 -5.08 1.97
CA ASN A 47 -6.08 -4.22 2.95
C ASN A 47 -4.66 -3.84 2.52
N TRP A 48 -4.34 -2.56 2.65
CA TRP A 48 -3.03 -1.99 2.33
C TRP A 48 -2.54 -1.13 3.49
N LEU A 49 -1.25 -1.17 3.76
CA LEU A 49 -0.56 -0.21 4.61
C LEU A 49 0.29 0.68 3.72
N SER A 50 0.11 1.99 3.79
CA SER A 50 1.07 2.94 3.22
C SER A 50 1.95 3.51 4.33
N VAL A 51 3.25 3.58 4.10
CA VAL A 51 4.20 4.30 4.95
C VAL A 51 4.86 5.36 4.09
N LYS A 52 4.62 6.63 4.41
CA LYS A 52 5.29 7.78 3.80
C LYS A 52 6.50 8.11 4.65
N GLU A 53 7.66 8.15 4.02
CA GLU A 53 8.91 8.59 4.62
C GLU A 53 9.41 9.82 3.86
N THR A 54 9.83 10.82 4.64
CA THR A 54 10.23 12.12 4.09
C THR A 54 11.66 12.37 4.54
N THR A 55 12.60 12.46 3.59
CA THR A 55 13.99 12.76 3.94
C THR A 55 14.19 14.27 4.11
N PRO A 56 15.19 14.69 4.92
CA PRO A 56 15.56 16.11 5.05
C PRO A 56 15.95 16.76 3.71
N ASP A 57 16.42 15.96 2.75
CA ASP A 57 16.85 16.41 1.42
C ASP A 57 15.69 16.71 0.45
N GLY A 58 14.43 16.63 0.89
CA GLY A 58 13.29 16.91 0.03
C GLY A 58 12.73 15.68 -0.71
N LYS A 59 13.35 14.50 -0.58
CA LYS A 59 12.84 13.26 -1.22
C LYS A 59 11.72 12.65 -0.38
N CYS A 60 10.74 12.06 -1.06
CA CYS A 60 9.61 11.40 -0.45
C CYS A 60 9.50 9.99 -1.02
N THR A 61 9.40 8.99 -0.15
CA THR A 61 9.09 7.62 -0.54
C THR A 61 7.78 7.20 0.10
N ILE A 62 6.94 6.50 -0.65
CA ILE A 62 5.71 5.93 -0.12
C ILE A 62 5.69 4.44 -0.40
N THR A 63 5.84 3.65 0.66
CA THR A 63 5.80 2.20 0.59
C THR A 63 4.38 1.71 0.82
N TYR A 64 3.82 0.98 -0.15
CA TYR A 64 2.53 0.32 -0.05
C TYR A 64 2.73 -1.18 0.16
N VAL A 65 2.21 -1.71 1.27
CA VAL A 65 2.31 -3.12 1.67
C VAL A 65 0.94 -3.76 1.65
N HIS A 66 0.80 -4.88 0.95
CA HIS A 66 -0.44 -5.65 0.86
C HIS A 66 -0.63 -6.54 2.11
N GLN A 67 -1.64 -6.23 2.91
CA GLN A 67 -1.89 -6.81 4.24
C GLN A 67 -3.06 -7.80 4.21
N MET A 68 -2.95 -8.86 3.40
CA MET A 68 -3.99 -9.90 3.27
C MET A 68 -3.62 -11.25 3.90
N GLY A 69 -2.61 -11.28 4.77
CA GLY A 69 -2.18 -12.53 5.44
C GLY A 69 -1.62 -13.60 4.49
N THR A 70 -1.37 -13.25 3.23
CA THR A 70 -0.81 -14.14 2.21
C THR A 70 0.69 -13.94 2.08
N SER A 71 1.46 -15.01 2.26
CA SER A 71 2.89 -15.04 1.96
C SER A 71 3.13 -15.43 0.49
N PRO A 72 4.08 -14.81 -0.23
CA PRO A 72 4.99 -13.73 0.20
C PRO A 72 4.30 -12.37 0.32
N VAL A 73 4.79 -11.43 1.12
CA VAL A 73 4.15 -10.10 1.21
C VAL A 73 4.37 -9.32 -0.09
N LEU A 74 3.32 -8.79 -0.72
CA LEU A 74 3.51 -7.91 -1.89
C LEU A 74 3.70 -6.48 -1.40
N LYS A 75 4.77 -5.83 -1.84
CA LYS A 75 5.03 -4.41 -1.57
C LYS A 75 5.37 -3.68 -2.87
N ARG A 76 5.14 -2.38 -2.89
CA ARG A 76 5.67 -1.49 -3.93
C ARG A 76 6.02 -0.14 -3.31
N VAL A 77 6.96 0.56 -3.90
CA VAL A 77 7.48 1.83 -3.39
C VAL A 77 7.32 2.89 -4.48
N ALA A 78 6.68 4.00 -4.14
CA ALA A 78 6.66 5.19 -4.97
C ALA A 78 7.80 6.10 -4.55
N HIS A 79 8.66 6.47 -5.50
CA HIS A 79 9.70 7.49 -5.33
C HIS A 79 9.19 8.81 -5.88
N MET A 80 9.29 9.87 -5.07
CA MET A 80 8.79 11.19 -5.41
C MET A 80 9.81 12.26 -5.01
N SER A 81 10.05 13.19 -5.94
CA SER A 81 10.93 14.35 -5.74
C SER A 81 10.20 15.54 -5.11
N ASN A 82 8.86 15.51 -5.04
CA ASN A 82 8.04 16.58 -4.50
C ASN A 82 7.14 16.08 -3.34
N GLN A 83 7.37 16.62 -2.15
CA GLN A 83 6.66 16.24 -0.92
C GLN A 83 5.24 16.80 -0.80
N VAL A 84 4.87 17.77 -1.65
CA VAL A 84 3.67 18.61 -1.51
C VAL A 84 2.41 17.93 -2.05
N ILE A 85 2.53 17.09 -3.08
CA ILE A 85 1.38 16.45 -3.73
C ILE A 85 1.60 14.95 -3.74
N VAL A 86 0.86 14.24 -2.89
CA VAL A 86 0.85 12.77 -2.84
C VAL A 86 -0.28 12.29 -3.74
N ASP A 87 0.05 12.04 -5.01
CA ASP A 87 -0.85 11.44 -6.00
C ASP A 87 -0.06 10.51 -6.94
N ASP A 88 -0.70 9.47 -7.48
CA ASP A 88 -0.09 8.50 -8.40
C ASP A 88 0.53 9.22 -9.63
N ASP A 89 0.02 10.40 -10.03
CA ASP A 89 0.52 11.22 -11.16
C ASP A 89 1.84 11.95 -10.87
N ASN A 90 2.26 12.06 -9.60
CA ASN A 90 3.48 12.76 -9.19
C ASN A 90 4.61 11.80 -8.79
N VAL A 91 4.47 10.53 -9.14
CA VAL A 91 5.47 9.49 -8.86
C VAL A 91 6.51 9.48 -9.97
N ASP A 92 7.77 9.66 -9.60
CA ASP A 92 8.90 9.62 -10.53
C ASP A 92 9.21 8.18 -10.95
N GLU A 93 9.15 7.25 -9.99
CA GLU A 93 9.48 5.84 -10.22
C GLU A 93 8.70 4.93 -9.26
N TRP A 94 8.31 3.75 -9.77
CA TRP A 94 7.72 2.67 -8.98
C TRP A 94 8.66 1.48 -8.91
N GLU A 95 8.94 1.02 -7.70
CA GLU A 95 9.60 -0.27 -7.46
C GLU A 95 8.58 -1.28 -6.94
N TYR A 96 8.69 -2.54 -7.37
CA TYR A 96 7.77 -3.61 -6.99
C TYR A 96 8.55 -4.76 -6.38
N PHE A 97 7.97 -5.39 -5.36
CA PHE A 97 8.63 -6.50 -4.68
C PHE A 97 7.64 -7.58 -4.24
N LYS A 98 8.18 -8.79 -4.19
CA LYS A 98 7.57 -10.00 -3.67
C LYS A 98 8.40 -10.48 -2.48
N GLY A 99 7.90 -10.20 -1.28
CA GLY A 99 8.66 -10.33 -0.04
C GLY A 99 9.78 -9.30 -0.02
N GLU A 100 11.01 -9.80 -0.09
CA GLU A 100 12.22 -8.97 -0.18
C GLU A 100 12.79 -8.90 -1.61
N GLU A 101 12.29 -9.73 -2.53
CA GLU A 101 12.79 -9.84 -3.89
C GLU A 101 12.19 -8.74 -4.77
N PRO A 102 13.01 -7.91 -5.46
CA PRO A 102 12.51 -6.98 -6.47
C PRO A 102 11.98 -7.77 -7.67
N VAL A 103 10.83 -7.36 -8.19
CA VAL A 103 10.18 -7.99 -9.36
C VAL A 103 9.70 -6.92 -10.34
N GLU A 104 9.50 -7.32 -11.58
CA GLU A 104 8.90 -6.44 -12.59
C GLU A 104 7.43 -6.12 -12.26
N GLU A 105 6.98 -4.94 -12.68
CA GLU A 105 5.61 -4.47 -12.45
C GLU A 105 4.55 -5.48 -12.92
N GLN A 106 4.76 -6.06 -14.12
CA GLN A 106 3.81 -6.99 -14.72
C GLN A 106 3.67 -8.27 -13.88
N GLU A 107 4.79 -8.85 -13.43
CA GLU A 107 4.78 -10.03 -12.56
C GLU A 107 4.05 -9.72 -11.25
N TRP A 108 4.35 -8.56 -10.67
CA TRP A 108 3.70 -8.13 -9.44
C TRP A 108 2.19 -7.98 -9.60
N ARG A 109 1.74 -7.39 -10.71
CA ARG A 109 0.31 -7.23 -11.04
C ARG A 109 -0.39 -8.58 -11.25
N ASP A 110 0.29 -9.52 -11.91
CA ASP A 110 -0.25 -10.86 -12.16
C ASP A 110 -0.40 -11.64 -10.83
N LEU A 111 0.56 -11.52 -9.91
CA LEU A 111 0.47 -12.10 -8.57
C LEU A 111 -0.66 -11.47 -7.76
N LEU A 112 -0.81 -10.15 -7.80
CA LEU A 112 -1.90 -9.46 -7.13
C LEU A 112 -3.27 -9.90 -7.69
N SER A 113 -3.38 -10.02 -9.00
CA SER A 113 -4.58 -10.55 -9.67
C SER A 113 -4.87 -12.00 -9.29
N SER A 114 -3.85 -12.85 -9.20
CA SER A 114 -4.01 -14.26 -8.81
C SER A 114 -4.51 -14.41 -7.37
N ARG A 115 -4.03 -13.55 -6.45
CA ARG A 115 -4.55 -13.47 -5.07
C ARG A 115 -6.02 -13.09 -5.05
N ARG A 116 -6.39 -12.11 -5.88
CA ARG A 116 -7.77 -11.66 -6.01
C ARG A 116 -8.69 -12.80 -6.44
N ASP A 117 -8.29 -13.58 -7.42
CA ASP A 117 -9.14 -14.65 -7.95
C ASP A 117 -9.29 -15.78 -6.93
N THR A 118 -8.24 -16.06 -6.15
CA THR A 118 -8.31 -16.97 -4.99
C THR A 118 -9.28 -16.46 -3.92
N LEU A 119 -9.17 -15.18 -3.52
CA LEU A 119 -10.01 -14.59 -2.48
C LEU A 119 -11.48 -14.50 -2.89
N LYS A 120 -11.75 -14.08 -4.13
CA LYS A 120 -13.10 -14.08 -4.69
C LYS A 120 -13.71 -15.46 -4.59
N SER A 121 -12.98 -16.51 -4.99
CA SER A 121 -13.48 -17.89 -4.97
C SER A 121 -13.87 -18.37 -3.56
N THR A 122 -13.21 -17.87 -2.51
CA THR A 122 -13.54 -18.23 -1.11
C THR A 122 -14.76 -17.48 -0.58
N CYS A 123 -15.05 -16.27 -1.06
CA CYS A 123 -16.15 -15.44 -0.59
C CYS A 123 -17.49 -15.65 -1.31
N VAL A 124 -17.56 -16.52 -2.33
CA VAL A 124 -18.82 -16.87 -3.05
C VAL A 124 -19.48 -18.19 -2.60
N ASN A 125 -18.99 -18.82 -1.52
CA ASN A 125 -19.66 -19.98 -0.91
C ASN A 125 -20.56 -19.58 0.26
#